data_AF-A0AAW9BCW5-F1
#
_entry.id   AF-A0AAW9BCW5-F1
#
_cell.length_a   1.000
_cell.length_b   1.000
_cell.length_c   1.000
_cell.angle_alpha   90.00
_cell.angle_beta   90.00
_cell.angle_gamma   90.00
#
_symmetry.space_group_name_H-M   'P 1'
#
loop_
_entity.id
_entity.type
_entity.pdbx_description
1 polymer ?
#
loop_
_entity_poly.entity_id
_entity_poly.type
_entity_poly.pdbx_seq_one_letter_code
_entity_poly.pdbx_strand_id
1 'polypeptide(L)'
;LPALRLVPLKLLPYDNKNEFQLVLNMPESSSFVDTSNALSSFTDYLMTVPEVTSVSGFAGTASPMDFNGMVRHYFMRSEPYQGELRVVLAEKNRRAMQSHELVTRLRADLEQIADKFDADVQLVEVPPGPPVIATITAEVYGDEATSYEDLMIQAEKVADRLRKEQLVSEVDTSIQGDLETWQFIVDQEKAALSGVSVADINNTLITAANAKVLGYIADPREVDPLPIEVQL
;
A
#
# COMPACT_ATOMS: atom_id res chain seq x y z
N LEU A 1 4.47 33.54 25.31
CA LEU A 1 5.12 33.27 24.01
C LEU A 1 4.62 31.95 23.40
N PRO A 2 4.74 30.76 24.04
CA PRO A 2 4.12 29.52 23.55
C PRO A 2 2.59 29.50 23.70
N ALA A 3 2.06 29.99 24.83
CA ALA A 3 0.61 30.06 25.09
C ALA A 3 -0.17 30.97 24.13
N LEU A 4 0.53 31.86 23.41
CA LEU A 4 -0.05 32.75 22.40
C LEU A 4 0.08 32.19 20.97
N ARG A 5 0.61 30.97 20.80
CA ARG A 5 0.96 30.35 19.50
C ARG A 5 1.89 31.22 18.60
N LEU A 6 2.61 32.18 19.19
CA LEU A 6 3.50 33.08 18.45
C LEU A 6 4.78 32.38 17.94
N VAL A 7 5.14 31.23 18.52
CA VAL A 7 6.26 30.39 18.07
C VAL A 7 5.74 28.96 17.94
N PRO A 8 5.74 28.36 16.74
CA PRO A 8 5.33 26.97 16.57
C PRO A 8 6.33 26.04 17.26
N LEU A 9 5.81 25.13 18.08
CA LEU A 9 6.60 24.07 18.70
C LEU A 9 6.69 22.88 17.75
N LYS A 10 7.91 22.46 17.42
CA LYS A 10 8.18 21.23 16.69
C LYS A 10 9.14 20.36 17.51
N LEU A 11 8.83 19.08 17.67
CA LEU A 11 9.60 18.16 18.52
C LEU A 11 10.97 17.79 17.92
N LEU A 12 11.04 17.62 16.59
CA LEU A 12 12.27 17.28 15.88
C LEU A 12 12.40 18.11 14.58
N PRO A 13 13.62 18.53 14.19
CA PRO A 13 13.83 19.22 12.92
C PRO A 13 13.53 18.31 11.72
N TYR A 14 13.49 18.85 10.50
CA TYR A 14 13.52 18.00 9.31
C TYR A 14 14.94 17.43 9.13
N ASP A 15 15.03 16.20 8.61
CA ASP A 15 16.31 15.66 8.17
C ASP A 15 16.51 15.98 6.68
N ASN A 16 17.76 16.00 6.23
CA ASN A 16 18.09 16.10 4.82
C ASN A 16 18.67 14.75 4.40
N LYS A 17 17.92 13.93 3.65
CA LYS A 17 18.32 12.57 3.25
C LYS A 17 18.46 12.45 1.74
N ASN A 18 19.12 11.40 1.25
CA ASN A 18 19.29 11.17 -0.18
C ASN A 18 18.21 10.22 -0.74
N GLU A 19 17.15 9.98 0.01
CA GLU A 19 16.08 9.08 -0.39
C GLU A 19 14.76 9.47 0.27
N PHE A 20 13.67 9.11 -0.37
CA PHE A 20 12.34 9.05 0.20
C PHE A 20 11.60 7.85 -0.41
N GLN A 21 10.50 7.46 0.23
CA GLN A 21 9.65 6.37 -0.22
C GLN A 21 8.29 6.96 -0.62
N LEU A 22 7.75 6.49 -1.74
CA LEU A 22 6.36 6.71 -2.12
C LEU A 22 5.62 5.40 -1.83
N VAL A 23 4.61 5.46 -0.98
CA VAL A 23 3.72 4.33 -0.69
C VAL A 23 2.41 4.58 -1.41
N LEU A 24 1.95 3.59 -2.16
CA LEU A 24 0.76 3.66 -3.00
C LEU A 24 -0.25 2.62 -2.54
N ASN A 25 -1.49 3.02 -2.29
CA ASN A 25 -2.62 2.12 -2.12
C ASN A 25 -3.62 2.41 -3.24
N MET A 26 -3.75 1.49 -4.18
CA MET A 26 -4.83 1.50 -5.18
C MET A 26 -6.14 1.04 -4.52
N PRO A 27 -7.31 1.25 -5.16
CA PRO A 27 -8.55 0.61 -4.72
C PRO A 27 -8.36 -0.90 -4.54
N GLU A 28 -8.91 -1.50 -3.48
CA GLU A 28 -8.63 -2.91 -3.13
C GLU A 28 -9.06 -3.93 -4.20
N SER A 29 -9.96 -3.53 -5.11
CA SER A 29 -10.36 -4.30 -6.29
C SER A 29 -9.36 -4.27 -7.44
N SER A 30 -8.30 -3.46 -7.33
CA SER A 30 -7.29 -3.27 -8.38
C SER A 30 -6.41 -4.50 -8.53
N SER A 31 -6.07 -4.82 -9.78
CA SER A 31 -5.13 -5.89 -10.06
C SER A 31 -3.69 -5.44 -9.83
N PHE A 32 -2.77 -6.41 -9.72
CA PHE A 32 -1.33 -6.14 -9.73
C PHE A 32 -0.89 -5.34 -10.97
N VAL A 33 -1.54 -5.57 -12.12
CA VAL A 33 -1.22 -4.86 -13.36
C VAL A 33 -1.59 -3.39 -13.26
N ASP A 34 -2.74 -3.08 -12.66
CA ASP A 34 -3.18 -1.70 -12.45
C ASP A 34 -2.21 -0.95 -11.53
N THR A 35 -1.82 -1.58 -10.42
CA THR A 35 -0.81 -1.04 -9.50
C THR A 35 0.53 -0.83 -10.20
N SER A 36 0.99 -1.79 -11.01
CA SER A 36 2.23 -1.67 -11.78
C SER A 36 2.19 -0.51 -12.78
N ASN A 37 1.06 -0.32 -13.46
CA ASN A 37 0.86 0.79 -14.40
C ASN A 37 0.85 2.16 -13.68
N ALA A 38 0.21 2.23 -12.51
CA ALA A 38 0.24 3.44 -11.68
C ALA A 38 1.67 3.77 -11.26
N LEU A 39 2.41 2.82 -10.69
CA LEU A 39 3.82 2.99 -10.30
C LEU A 39 4.72 3.39 -11.47
N SER A 40 4.46 2.86 -12.67
CA SER A 40 5.17 3.29 -13.89
C SER A 40 4.92 4.77 -14.19
N SER A 41 3.69 5.25 -14.07
CA SER A 41 3.34 6.66 -14.30
C SER A 41 4.01 7.61 -13.30
N PHE A 42 4.08 7.20 -12.02
CA PHE A 42 4.85 7.93 -11.01
C PHE A 42 6.35 7.93 -11.34
N THR A 43 6.88 6.79 -11.75
CA THR A 43 8.29 6.64 -12.12
C THR A 43 8.66 7.53 -13.31
N ASP A 44 7.83 7.54 -14.35
CA ASP A 44 8.04 8.36 -15.55
C ASP A 44 8.13 9.85 -15.20
N TYR A 45 7.22 10.33 -14.34
CA TYR A 45 7.29 11.70 -13.84
C TYR A 45 8.55 11.95 -13.00
N LEU A 46 8.85 11.08 -12.02
CA LEU A 46 10.01 11.24 -11.14
C LEU A 46 11.32 11.26 -11.92
N MET A 47 11.43 10.49 -13.00
CA MET A 47 12.60 10.49 -13.88
C MET A 47 12.77 11.79 -14.68
N THR A 48 11.76 12.66 -14.75
CA THR A 48 11.89 14.02 -15.29
C THR A 48 12.48 15.02 -14.28
N VAL A 49 12.52 14.65 -13.00
CA VAL A 49 13.00 15.52 -11.91
C VAL A 49 14.54 15.46 -11.87
N PRO A 50 15.26 16.57 -12.07
CA PRO A 50 16.73 16.55 -12.16
C PRO A 50 17.44 16.03 -10.91
N GLU A 51 16.82 16.19 -9.73
CA GLU A 51 17.36 15.72 -8.47
C GLU A 51 17.16 14.22 -8.23
N VAL A 52 16.36 13.51 -9.02
CA VAL A 52 16.15 12.06 -8.90
C VAL A 52 17.23 11.31 -9.66
N THR A 53 17.90 10.38 -9.00
CA THR A 53 18.99 9.58 -9.59
C THR A 53 18.54 8.18 -9.99
N SER A 54 17.63 7.58 -9.22
CA SER A 54 17.04 6.28 -9.52
C SER A 54 15.72 6.08 -8.82
N VAL A 55 14.84 5.29 -9.43
CA VAL A 55 13.57 4.86 -8.88
C VAL A 55 13.48 3.34 -8.98
N SER A 56 13.14 2.68 -7.88
CA SER A 56 12.88 1.24 -7.84
C SER A 56 11.44 1.00 -7.40
N GLY A 57 10.66 0.31 -8.22
CA GLY A 57 9.25 0.03 -7.94
C GLY A 57 8.97 -1.41 -7.51
N PHE A 58 8.03 -1.56 -6.60
CA PHE A 58 7.57 -2.82 -6.04
C PHE A 58 6.03 -2.82 -6.05
N ALA A 59 5.42 -3.61 -6.94
CA ALA A 59 3.97 -3.78 -7.02
C ALA A 59 3.59 -5.12 -6.38
N GLY A 60 2.50 -5.17 -5.62
CA GLY A 60 2.03 -6.39 -4.97
C GLY A 60 3.00 -7.00 -3.95
N THR A 61 4.06 -6.27 -3.58
CA THR A 61 5.13 -6.77 -2.72
C THR A 61 5.83 -5.62 -2.02
N ALA A 62 6.34 -5.89 -0.82
CA ALA A 62 7.09 -4.92 -0.05
C ALA A 62 8.47 -4.67 -0.67
N SER A 63 8.92 -3.42 -0.61
CA SER A 63 10.33 -3.11 -0.88
C SER A 63 11.24 -3.68 0.22
N PRO A 64 12.57 -3.77 -0.01
CA PRO A 64 13.51 -4.20 1.03
C PRO A 64 13.32 -3.44 2.34
N MET A 65 13.32 -4.19 3.43
CA MET A 65 13.07 -3.66 4.77
C MET A 65 14.14 -2.63 5.18
N ASP A 66 13.68 -1.43 5.52
CA ASP A 66 14.44 -0.42 6.26
C ASP A 66 13.85 -0.21 7.67
N PHE A 67 14.53 0.58 8.50
CA PHE A 67 14.10 0.82 9.88
C PHE A 67 12.72 1.48 9.98
N ASN A 68 12.41 2.37 9.02
CA ASN A 68 11.12 3.04 8.96
C ASN A 68 9.99 2.06 8.55
N GLY A 69 10.22 1.25 7.51
CA GLY A 69 9.31 0.21 7.09
C GLY A 69 9.06 -0.85 8.16
N MET A 70 10.04 -1.12 9.03
CA MET A 70 9.85 -2.01 10.18
C MET A 70 8.80 -1.48 11.17
N VAL A 71 8.86 -0.19 11.51
CA VAL A 71 7.95 0.41 12.49
C VAL A 71 6.58 0.71 11.90
N ARG A 72 6.51 0.93 10.58
CA ARG A 72 5.25 1.08 9.84
C ARG A 72 4.67 -0.23 9.32
N HIS A 73 5.30 -1.36 9.62
CA HIS A 73 4.90 -2.69 9.15
C HIS A 73 4.78 -2.85 7.63
N TYR A 74 5.53 -2.06 6.85
CA TYR A 74 5.49 -2.11 5.38
C TYR A 74 5.96 -3.44 4.80
N PHE A 75 6.77 -4.20 5.54
CA PHE A 75 7.13 -5.56 5.17
C PHE A 75 5.97 -6.56 5.11
N MET A 76 4.80 -6.21 5.66
CA MET A 76 3.59 -7.03 5.55
C MET A 76 2.82 -6.77 4.24
N ARG A 77 3.23 -5.74 3.47
CA ARG A 77 2.55 -5.37 2.23
C ARG A 77 2.81 -6.43 1.16
N SER A 78 1.73 -7.09 0.75
CA SER A 78 1.77 -8.25 -0.16
C SER A 78 0.51 -8.37 -1.01
N GLU A 79 -0.38 -7.37 -0.96
CA GLU A 79 -1.63 -7.39 -1.69
C GLU A 79 -1.49 -6.75 -3.07
N PRO A 80 -2.23 -7.21 -4.12
CA PRO A 80 -2.08 -6.73 -5.49
C PRO A 80 -2.26 -5.21 -5.68
N TYR A 81 -3.11 -4.59 -4.87
CA TYR A 81 -3.41 -3.16 -4.90
C TYR A 81 -2.37 -2.30 -4.16
N GLN A 82 -1.38 -2.91 -3.52
CA GLN A 82 -0.33 -2.22 -2.78
C GLN A 82 0.91 -2.02 -3.64
N GLY A 83 1.45 -0.79 -3.63
CA GLY A 83 2.67 -0.44 -4.33
C GLY A 83 3.63 0.38 -3.48
N GLU A 84 4.90 0.34 -3.83
CA GLU A 84 5.95 1.17 -3.25
C GLU A 84 6.97 1.60 -4.32
N LEU A 85 7.41 2.86 -4.27
CA LEU A 85 8.62 3.32 -4.95
C LEU A 85 9.69 3.72 -3.93
N ARG A 86 10.91 3.23 -4.14
CA ARG A 86 12.12 3.75 -3.49
C ARG A 86 12.77 4.75 -4.41
N VAL A 87 12.81 6.01 -3.99
CA VAL A 87 13.35 7.11 -4.80
C VAL A 87 14.66 7.57 -4.20
N VAL A 88 15.73 7.48 -4.98
CA VAL A 88 17.04 8.00 -4.60
C VAL A 88 17.21 9.37 -5.23
N LEU A 89 17.64 10.32 -4.41
CA LEU A 89 17.95 11.69 -4.77
C LEU A 89 19.47 11.86 -4.95
N ALA A 90 19.84 12.89 -5.70
CA ALA A 90 21.21 13.37 -5.79
C ALA A 90 21.74 13.69 -4.39
N GLU A 91 23.05 13.48 -4.20
CA GLU A 91 23.71 13.77 -2.92
C GLU A 91 23.47 15.21 -2.47
N LYS A 92 23.31 15.41 -1.17
CA LYS A 92 23.03 16.72 -0.54
C LYS A 92 23.94 17.86 -1.02
N ASN A 93 25.20 17.57 -1.35
CA ASN A 93 26.18 18.57 -1.80
C ASN A 93 26.06 18.93 -3.29
N ARG A 94 25.23 18.20 -4.05
CA ARG A 94 25.00 18.34 -5.49
C ARG A 94 23.64 18.93 -5.82
N ARG A 95 22.83 19.27 -4.80
CA ARG A 95 21.50 19.87 -4.93
C ARG A 95 21.36 21.05 -3.97
N ALA A 96 20.60 22.05 -4.38
CA ALA A 96 20.37 23.24 -3.56
C ALA A 96 19.24 23.04 -2.54
N MET A 97 18.15 22.40 -2.95
CA MET A 97 17.00 22.11 -2.09
C MET A 97 17.27 20.92 -1.16
N GLN A 98 16.79 21.00 0.08
CA GLN A 98 16.81 19.87 1.02
C GLN A 98 15.79 18.80 0.62
N SER A 99 15.89 17.58 1.18
CA SER A 99 14.98 16.48 0.81
C SER A 99 13.52 16.83 1.11
N HIS A 100 13.25 17.41 2.27
CA HIS A 100 11.89 17.80 2.65
C HIS A 100 11.30 18.87 1.71
N GLU A 101 12.12 19.85 1.31
CA GLU A 101 11.70 20.87 0.35
C GLU A 101 11.41 20.27 -1.02
N LEU A 102 12.22 19.30 -1.46
CA LEU A 102 11.99 18.56 -2.70
C LEU A 102 10.70 17.76 -2.64
N VAL A 103 10.49 16.95 -1.60
CA VAL A 103 9.28 16.15 -1.43
C VAL A 103 8.04 17.05 -1.37
N THR A 104 8.11 18.17 -0.66
CA THR A 104 7.03 19.16 -0.60
C THR A 104 6.73 19.78 -1.97
N ARG A 105 7.76 20.08 -2.77
CA ARG A 105 7.61 20.60 -4.13
C ARG A 105 6.94 19.59 -5.07
N LEU A 106 7.33 18.31 -4.97
CA LEU A 106 6.82 17.24 -5.84
C LEU A 106 5.40 16.79 -5.49
N ARG A 107 4.96 17.07 -4.26
CA ARG A 107 3.70 16.60 -3.69
C ARG A 107 2.49 16.82 -4.60
N ALA A 108 2.23 18.07 -5.01
CA ALA A 108 1.05 18.39 -5.80
C ALA A 108 1.02 17.66 -7.16
N ASP A 109 2.19 17.46 -7.78
CA ASP A 109 2.28 16.75 -9.05
C ASP A 109 2.07 15.23 -8.87
N LEU A 110 2.59 14.66 -7.78
CA LEU A 110 2.39 13.25 -7.44
C LEU A 110 0.94 12.96 -7.04
N GLU A 111 0.31 13.85 -6.26
CA GLU A 111 -1.13 13.78 -5.92
C GLU A 111 -1.99 13.83 -7.20
N GLN A 112 -1.67 14.70 -8.16
CA GLN A 112 -2.37 14.72 -9.44
C GLN A 112 -2.21 13.42 -10.25
N ILE A 113 -1.10 12.70 -10.10
CA ILE A 113 -0.92 11.39 -10.72
C ILE A 113 -1.81 10.37 -9.99
N ALA A 114 -1.78 10.34 -8.66
CA ALA A 114 -2.63 9.48 -7.82
C ALA A 114 -4.12 9.64 -8.15
N ASP A 115 -4.61 10.86 -8.29
CA ASP A 115 -6.01 11.17 -8.63
C ASP A 115 -6.47 10.51 -9.94
N LYS A 116 -5.57 10.31 -10.92
CA LYS A 116 -5.91 9.65 -12.19
C LYS A 116 -6.15 8.15 -12.03
N PHE A 117 -5.63 7.57 -10.95
CA PHE A 117 -5.69 6.15 -10.62
C PHE A 117 -6.62 5.84 -9.44
N ASP A 118 -7.28 6.85 -8.88
CA ASP A 118 -8.09 6.73 -7.65
C ASP A 118 -7.28 6.11 -6.49
N ALA A 119 -6.00 6.48 -6.40
CA ALA A 119 -5.05 5.88 -5.46
C ALA A 119 -4.72 6.82 -4.30
N ASP A 120 -4.54 6.27 -3.10
CA ASP A 120 -3.94 6.98 -1.97
C ASP A 120 -2.41 6.93 -2.08
N VAL A 121 -1.76 8.07 -1.86
CA VAL A 121 -0.31 8.20 -1.95
C VAL A 121 0.27 8.86 -0.70
N GLN A 122 1.29 8.25 -0.13
CA GLN A 122 2.01 8.76 1.03
C GLN A 122 3.49 8.97 0.69
N LEU A 123 4.00 10.16 0.98
CA LEU A 123 5.41 10.49 0.76
C LEU A 123 6.17 10.40 2.07
N VAL A 124 6.89 9.29 2.23
CA VAL A 124 7.51 8.89 3.48
C VAL A 124 8.99 9.24 3.45
N GLU A 125 9.38 10.20 4.29
CA GLU A 125 10.78 10.58 4.51
C GLU A 125 11.36 9.85 5.71
N VAL A 126 12.66 9.53 5.67
CA VAL A 126 13.35 8.92 6.82
C VAL A 126 13.43 9.95 7.94
N PRO A 127 12.83 9.68 9.12
CA PRO A 127 12.78 10.65 10.20
C PRO A 127 14.15 10.82 10.89
N PRO A 128 14.43 11.99 11.49
CA PRO A 128 15.65 12.20 12.29
C PRO A 128 15.60 11.56 13.69
N GLY A 129 14.45 11.02 14.09
CA GLY A 129 14.24 10.37 15.38
C GLY A 129 13.54 9.02 15.24
N PRO A 130 13.02 8.44 16.34
CA PRO A 130 12.29 7.19 16.29
C PRO A 130 11.12 7.30 15.30
N PRO A 131 10.96 6.32 14.38
CA PRO A 131 9.85 6.31 13.46
C PRO A 131 8.53 6.17 14.21
N VAL A 132 7.49 6.75 13.62
CA VAL A 132 6.10 6.69 14.10
C VAL A 132 5.21 6.25 12.95
N ILE A 133 4.10 5.58 13.29
CA ILE A 133 3.12 5.09 12.31
C ILE A 133 2.49 6.27 11.56
N ALA A 134 2.08 7.31 12.30
CA ALA A 134 1.58 8.56 11.75
C ALA A 134 1.98 9.73 12.66
N THR A 135 1.89 10.97 12.13
CA THR A 135 2.13 12.18 12.94
C THR A 135 0.98 12.43 13.91
N ILE A 136 -0.25 12.09 13.50
CA ILE A 136 -1.47 12.14 14.31
C ILE A 136 -2.23 10.85 14.01
N THR A 137 -2.71 10.18 15.06
CA THR A 137 -3.60 9.00 14.95
C THR A 137 -4.87 9.30 15.74
N ALA A 138 -6.02 9.04 15.12
CA ALA A 138 -7.31 9.08 15.79
C ALA A 138 -7.90 7.66 15.79
N GLU A 139 -8.26 7.18 16.98
CA GLU A 139 -8.83 5.85 17.16
C GLU A 139 -10.30 5.99 17.51
N VAL A 140 -11.15 5.27 16.77
CA VAL A 140 -12.61 5.24 17.00
C VAL A 140 -12.96 3.92 17.66
N TYR A 141 -13.56 4.01 18.85
CA TYR A 141 -13.91 2.87 19.69
C TYR A 141 -15.41 2.71 19.79
N GLY A 142 -15.86 1.45 19.90
CA GLY A 142 -17.24 1.07 20.16
C GLY A 142 -17.34 0.07 21.31
N ASP A 143 -18.55 -0.18 21.77
CA ASP A 143 -18.88 -1.25 22.71
C ASP A 143 -19.40 -2.50 21.98
N GLU A 144 -19.77 -3.55 22.72
CA GLU A 144 -20.31 -4.80 22.15
C GLU A 144 -21.60 -4.61 21.35
N ALA A 145 -22.34 -3.52 21.59
CA ALA A 145 -23.58 -3.22 20.87
C ALA A 145 -23.33 -2.35 19.62
N THR A 146 -22.12 -1.82 19.46
CA THR A 146 -21.76 -0.96 18.34
C THR A 146 -21.45 -1.81 17.11
N SER A 147 -22.19 -1.60 16.03
CA SER A 147 -21.92 -2.31 14.77
C SER A 147 -20.61 -1.81 14.14
N TYR A 148 -19.96 -2.66 13.34
CA TYR A 148 -18.77 -2.26 12.60
C TYR A 148 -19.07 -1.14 11.58
N GLU A 149 -20.26 -1.18 10.96
CA GLU A 149 -20.73 -0.13 10.04
C GLU A 149 -20.83 1.24 10.73
N ASP A 150 -21.36 1.29 11.97
CA ASP A 150 -21.41 2.53 12.74
C ASP A 150 -20.02 3.09 13.03
N LEU A 151 -19.05 2.20 13.34
CA LEU A 151 -17.65 2.59 13.56
C LEU A 151 -17.02 3.17 12.30
N MET A 152 -17.23 2.53 11.13
CA MET A 152 -16.75 3.04 9.85
C MET A 152 -17.32 4.44 9.56
N ILE A 153 -18.63 4.64 9.76
CA ILE A 153 -19.28 5.94 9.55
C ILE A 153 -18.70 7.01 10.47
N GLN A 154 -18.42 6.70 11.74
CA GLN A 154 -17.81 7.68 12.65
C GLN A 154 -16.34 7.93 12.32
N ALA A 155 -15.59 6.91 11.93
CA ALA A 155 -14.20 7.05 11.50
C ALA A 155 -14.08 7.96 10.27
N GLU A 156 -14.96 7.81 9.27
CA GLU A 156 -14.96 8.73 8.12
C GLU A 156 -15.32 10.16 8.50
N LYS A 157 -16.24 10.38 9.45
CA LYS A 157 -16.52 11.75 9.94
C LYS A 157 -15.29 12.39 10.57
N VAL A 158 -14.48 11.61 11.29
CA VAL A 158 -13.21 12.09 11.88
C VAL A 158 -12.21 12.38 10.77
N ALA A 159 -12.06 11.49 9.80
CA ALA A 159 -11.20 11.68 8.64
C ALA A 159 -11.57 12.95 7.85
N ASP A 160 -12.85 13.14 7.52
CA ASP A 160 -13.38 14.34 6.86
C ASP A 160 -13.13 15.62 7.65
N ARG A 161 -13.14 15.54 8.98
CA ARG A 161 -12.83 16.69 9.83
C ARG A 161 -11.34 17.04 9.76
N LEU A 162 -10.47 16.03 9.72
CA LEU A 162 -9.02 16.18 9.60
C LEU A 162 -8.63 16.71 8.21
N ARG A 163 -9.25 16.21 7.14
CA ARG A 163 -9.04 16.68 5.75
C ARG A 163 -9.28 18.19 5.58
N LYS A 164 -10.10 18.81 6.44
CA LYS A 164 -10.39 20.26 6.41
C LYS A 164 -9.35 21.11 7.13
N GLU A 165 -8.43 20.53 7.88
CA GLU A 165 -7.40 21.27 8.62
C GLU A 165 -6.21 21.59 7.72
N GLN A 166 -5.83 22.87 7.64
CA GLN A 166 -4.83 23.37 6.68
C GLN A 166 -3.43 22.73 6.81
N LEU A 167 -3.09 22.22 8.00
CA LEU A 167 -1.77 21.65 8.30
C LEU A 167 -1.78 20.12 8.37
N VAL A 168 -2.88 19.48 7.99
CA VAL A 168 -3.01 18.03 7.94
C VAL A 168 -2.98 17.60 6.48
N SER A 169 -2.11 16.64 6.17
CA SER A 169 -1.94 16.03 4.85
C SER A 169 -2.00 14.52 4.96
N GLU A 170 -2.28 13.82 3.86
CA GLU A 170 -2.25 12.34 3.79
C GLU A 170 -3.21 11.69 4.82
N VAL A 171 -4.48 12.12 4.82
CA VAL A 171 -5.49 11.55 5.73
C VAL A 171 -6.01 10.23 5.16
N ASP A 172 -5.57 9.14 5.78
CA ASP A 172 -5.93 7.77 5.45
C ASP A 172 -6.75 7.12 6.59
N THR A 173 -7.50 6.06 6.27
CA THR A 173 -8.28 5.27 7.23
C THR A 173 -8.01 3.78 7.07
N SER A 174 -8.17 3.00 8.15
CA SER A 174 -8.06 1.54 8.08
C SER A 174 -9.33 0.85 7.59
N ILE A 175 -10.26 1.59 6.98
CA ILE A 175 -11.53 1.06 6.49
C ILE A 175 -11.26 0.37 5.16
N GLN A 176 -11.61 -0.91 5.07
CA GLN A 176 -11.49 -1.68 3.83
C GLN A 176 -12.55 -1.25 2.82
N GLY A 177 -12.19 -1.36 1.54
CA GLY A 177 -13.09 -1.05 0.44
C GLY A 177 -14.12 -2.17 0.22
N ASP A 178 -15.07 -1.92 -0.68
CA ASP A 178 -16.01 -2.95 -1.10
C ASP A 178 -15.29 -4.00 -1.97
N LEU A 179 -15.28 -5.25 -1.49
CA LEU A 179 -14.72 -6.39 -2.20
C LEU A 179 -15.82 -7.33 -2.70
N GLU A 180 -15.86 -7.56 -4.01
CA GLU A 180 -16.77 -8.54 -4.59
C GLU A 180 -16.27 -9.96 -4.31
N THR A 181 -17.05 -10.73 -3.55
CA THR A 181 -16.71 -12.11 -3.21
C THR A 181 -17.68 -13.08 -3.88
N TRP A 182 -17.13 -14.03 -4.64
CA TRP A 182 -17.90 -15.12 -5.24
C TRP A 182 -17.98 -16.31 -4.28
N GLN A 183 -19.18 -16.58 -3.75
CA GLN A 183 -19.42 -17.76 -2.92
C GLN A 183 -20.13 -18.87 -3.70
N PHE A 184 -19.44 -19.99 -3.89
CA PHE A 184 -20.01 -21.18 -4.52
C PHE A 184 -20.74 -22.04 -3.47
N ILE A 185 -22.06 -21.97 -3.42
CA ILE A 185 -22.89 -22.78 -2.53
C ILE A 185 -23.31 -24.06 -3.25
N VAL A 186 -22.82 -25.21 -2.79
CA VAL A 186 -23.11 -26.51 -3.40
C VAL A 186 -24.50 -27.01 -3.01
N ASP A 187 -25.34 -27.28 -4.01
CA ASP A 187 -26.57 -28.05 -3.85
C ASP A 187 -26.22 -29.54 -3.67
N GLN A 188 -26.24 -29.99 -2.42
CA GLN A 188 -25.83 -31.35 -2.05
C GLN A 188 -26.76 -32.42 -2.61
N GLU A 189 -28.07 -32.13 -2.74
CA GLU A 189 -29.05 -33.08 -3.25
C GLU A 189 -28.84 -33.29 -4.75
N LYS A 190 -28.70 -32.20 -5.51
CA LYS A 190 -28.39 -32.26 -6.95
C LYS A 190 -27.05 -32.95 -7.21
N ALA A 191 -26.03 -32.68 -6.39
CA ALA A 191 -24.72 -33.32 -6.50
C ALA A 191 -24.84 -34.85 -6.30
N ALA A 192 -25.54 -35.28 -5.24
CA ALA A 192 -25.77 -36.70 -4.95
C ALA A 192 -26.56 -37.41 -6.06
N LEU A 193 -27.64 -36.79 -6.56
CA LEU A 193 -28.44 -37.32 -7.67
C LEU A 193 -27.64 -37.41 -8.98
N SER A 194 -26.63 -36.56 -9.15
CA SER A 194 -25.73 -36.57 -10.31
C SER A 194 -24.52 -37.49 -10.13
N GLY A 195 -24.38 -38.16 -8.97
CA GLY A 195 -23.23 -39.00 -8.65
C GLY A 195 -21.91 -38.25 -8.47
N VAL A 196 -21.97 -36.94 -8.19
CA VAL A 196 -20.79 -36.08 -7.99
C VAL A 196 -20.63 -35.78 -6.51
N SER A 197 -19.45 -36.02 -5.94
CA SER A 197 -19.20 -35.69 -4.55
C SER A 197 -18.92 -34.19 -4.37
N VAL A 198 -19.24 -33.64 -3.20
CA VAL A 198 -18.88 -32.25 -2.84
C VAL A 198 -17.36 -32.06 -2.88
N ALA A 199 -16.58 -33.09 -2.56
CA ALA A 199 -15.13 -33.07 -2.63
C ALA A 199 -14.64 -32.88 -4.08
N ASP A 200 -15.26 -33.53 -5.06
CA ASP A 200 -14.90 -33.38 -6.48
C ASP A 200 -15.20 -31.97 -6.99
N ILE A 201 -16.34 -31.39 -6.57
CA ILE A 201 -16.71 -30.01 -6.91
C ILE A 201 -15.66 -29.03 -6.34
N ASN A 202 -15.33 -29.17 -5.05
CA ASN A 202 -14.34 -28.31 -4.40
C ASN A 202 -12.96 -28.44 -5.05
N ASN A 203 -12.51 -29.66 -5.33
CA ASN A 203 -11.23 -29.90 -6.01
C ASN A 203 -11.19 -29.28 -7.40
N THR A 204 -12.30 -29.36 -8.15
CA THR A 204 -12.42 -28.77 -9.48
C THR A 204 -12.38 -27.25 -9.41
N LEU A 205 -13.12 -26.63 -8.49
CA LEU A 205 -13.11 -25.18 -8.28
C LEU A 205 -11.72 -24.68 -7.88
N ILE A 206 -11.04 -25.38 -6.96
CA ILE A 206 -9.66 -25.04 -6.55
C ILE A 206 -8.71 -25.13 -7.74
N THR A 207 -8.82 -26.17 -8.58
CA THR A 207 -7.94 -26.37 -9.74
C THR A 207 -8.23 -25.40 -10.89
N ALA A 208 -9.47 -24.89 -10.98
CA ALA A 208 -9.83 -23.84 -11.93
C ALA A 208 -9.37 -22.45 -11.46
N ALA A 209 -9.58 -22.14 -10.18
CA ALA A 209 -9.25 -20.83 -9.61
C ALA A 209 -7.75 -20.68 -9.36
N ASN A 210 -7.08 -21.75 -8.94
CA ASN A 210 -5.65 -21.78 -8.64
C ASN A 210 -4.98 -22.94 -9.39
N ALA A 211 -3.73 -22.74 -9.78
CA ALA A 211 -2.93 -23.83 -10.32
C ALA A 211 -2.71 -24.89 -9.23
N LYS A 212 -3.02 -26.15 -9.53
CA LYS A 212 -2.80 -27.28 -8.62
C LYS A 212 -1.46 -27.93 -8.88
N VAL A 213 -0.56 -27.87 -7.90
CA VAL A 213 0.73 -28.56 -7.95
C VAL A 213 0.50 -30.08 -7.83
N LEU A 214 0.87 -30.84 -8.86
CA LEU A 214 0.78 -32.31 -8.89
C LEU A 214 2.08 -33.00 -8.43
N GLY A 215 3.20 -32.30 -8.49
CA GLY A 215 4.51 -32.81 -8.14
C GLY A 215 5.59 -31.79 -8.46
N TYR A 216 6.84 -32.19 -8.32
CA TYR A 216 7.99 -31.31 -8.59
C TYR A 216 9.00 -32.02 -9.49
N ILE A 217 9.63 -31.26 -10.38
CA ILE A 217 10.77 -31.70 -11.18
C ILE A 217 12.05 -31.21 -10.48
N ALA A 218 12.98 -32.12 -10.27
CA ALA A 218 14.32 -31.78 -9.80
C ALA A 218 15.20 -31.41 -11.01
N ASP A 219 15.39 -30.12 -11.26
CA ASP A 219 16.39 -29.60 -12.20
C ASP A 219 17.66 -29.20 -11.42
N PRO A 220 18.85 -29.75 -11.74
CA PRO A 220 20.10 -29.38 -11.07
C PRO A 220 20.48 -27.89 -11.16
N ARG A 221 19.83 -27.12 -12.04
CA ARG A 221 20.07 -25.68 -12.25
C ARG A 221 19.18 -24.79 -11.39
N GLU A 222 18.15 -25.35 -10.77
CA GLU A 222 17.19 -24.62 -9.94
C GLU A 222 17.50 -24.86 -8.47
N VAL A 223 17.44 -23.79 -7.67
CA VAL A 223 17.64 -23.88 -6.21
C VAL A 223 16.41 -24.50 -5.54
N ASP A 224 15.23 -24.11 -6.02
CA ASP A 224 13.95 -24.62 -5.56
C ASP A 224 13.37 -25.61 -6.59
N PRO A 225 12.73 -26.72 -6.16
CA PRO A 225 12.12 -27.66 -7.10
C PRO A 225 11.02 -27.01 -7.93
N LEU A 226 11.02 -27.26 -9.25
CA LEU A 226 10.03 -26.67 -10.15
C LEU A 226 8.68 -27.40 -10.00
N PRO A 227 7.57 -26.70 -9.67
CA PRO A 227 6.26 -27.33 -9.57
C PRO A 227 5.72 -27.73 -10.95
N ILE A 228 5.14 -28.92 -11.04
CA ILE A 228 4.29 -29.34 -12.16
C ILE A 228 2.88 -28.93 -11.80
N GLU A 229 2.33 -27.97 -12.51
CA GLU A 229 1.02 -27.41 -12.22
C GLU A 229 -0.01 -27.79 -13.29
N VAL A 230 -1.25 -27.99 -12.84
CA VAL A 230 -2.42 -28.12 -13.72
C VAL A 230 -3.41 -27.01 -13.37
N GLN A 231 -3.86 -26.32 -14.40
CA GLN A 231 -4.87 -25.27 -14.32
C GLN A 231 -5.89 -25.49 -15.45
N LEU A 232 -7.15 -25.13 -15.23
CA LEU A 232 -8.23 -25.23 -16.21
C LEU A 232 -8.41 -23.95 -17.03
#